data_AF-A0A8H3X5L8-F1
#
_entry.id   AF-A0A8H3X5L8-F1
#
_cell.length_a   1.000
_cell.length_b   1.000
_cell.length_c   1.000
_cell.angle_alpha   90.00
_cell.angle_beta   90.00
_cell.angle_gamma   90.00
#
_symmetry.space_group_name_H-M   'P 1'
#
loop_
_entity.id
_entity.type
_entity.pdbx_description
1 polymer ?
#
loop_
_entity_poly.entity_id
_entity_poly.type
_entity_poly.pdbx_seq_one_letter_code
_entity_poly.pdbx_strand_id
1 'polypeptide(L)'
;MEAKQDISGPKLLKLTEEKLEDFGIPYGSAMRIADFTQKFDRKLRVFSDFTTKDDKKFGLNKYGVDEIYDLPPFKLEMVKIEDNNINFQWCLDDIKTRIDNMGPLIAHKEVVHSRYVDLILQESLQIAKQLTKKPIRLYGTSSFKSP
;
A
#
# COMPACT_ATOMS: atom_id res chain seq x y z
N MET A 1 19.44 1.49 -35.15
CA MET A 1 19.16 0.43 -34.15
C MET A 1 19.44 1.04 -32.78
N GLU A 2 18.42 1.56 -32.10
CA GLU A 2 18.59 2.04 -30.73
C GLU A 2 18.55 0.83 -29.78
N ALA A 3 19.66 0.54 -29.12
CA ALA A 3 19.71 -0.45 -28.07
C ALA A 3 18.96 0.11 -26.86
N LYS A 4 17.72 -0.36 -26.63
CA LYS A 4 16.98 -0.07 -25.41
C LYS A 4 17.66 -0.81 -24.25
N GLN A 5 18.50 -0.11 -23.49
CA GLN A 5 19.00 -0.64 -22.23
C GLN A 5 17.86 -0.68 -21.22
N ASP A 6 17.53 -1.87 -20.75
CA ASP A 6 16.54 -2.07 -19.70
C ASP A 6 17.19 -1.77 -18.33
N ILE A 7 16.84 -0.62 -17.75
CA ILE A 7 17.37 -0.20 -16.45
C ILE A 7 16.34 -0.57 -15.39
N SER A 8 16.64 -1.61 -14.62
CA SER A 8 15.81 -2.00 -13.48
C SER A 8 15.84 -0.93 -12.38
N GLY A 9 14.77 -0.85 -11.58
CA GLY A 9 14.61 0.13 -10.50
C GLY A 9 15.86 0.34 -9.61
N PRO A 10 16.50 -0.72 -9.09
CA PRO A 10 17.71 -0.58 -8.27
C PRO A 10 18.93 -0.04 -9.03
N LYS A 11 19.01 -0.25 -10.35
CA LYS A 11 20.10 0.28 -11.17
C LYS A 11 19.93 1.77 -11.47
N LEU A 12 18.70 2.30 -11.45
CA LEU A 12 18.43 3.74 -11.61
C LEU A 12 19.14 4.58 -10.53
N LEU A 13 19.25 4.06 -9.30
CA LEU A 13 19.90 4.75 -8.18
C LEU A 13 21.43 4.85 -8.34
N LYS A 14 22.02 4.03 -9.22
CA LYS A 14 23.46 3.98 -9.50
C LYS A 14 23.84 4.72 -10.78
N LEU A 15 22.89 5.44 -11.37
CA LEU A 15 23.14 6.27 -12.54
C LEU A 15 23.82 7.57 -12.13
N THR A 16 24.86 7.92 -12.87
CA THR A 16 25.57 9.19 -12.77
C THR A 16 25.22 10.05 -13.98
N GLU A 17 25.44 11.34 -13.88
CA GLU A 17 25.28 12.30 -14.98
C GLU A 17 26.03 11.83 -16.25
N GLU A 18 27.30 11.44 -16.10
CA GLU A 18 28.13 10.90 -17.21
C GLU A 18 27.48 9.70 -17.91
N LYS A 19 26.93 8.73 -17.15
CA LYS A 19 26.26 7.56 -17.76
C LYS A 19 24.98 7.94 -18.50
N LEU A 20 24.28 8.96 -18.03
CA LEU A 20 23.07 9.47 -18.68
C LEU A 20 23.43 10.20 -19.98
N GLU A 21 24.52 10.96 -19.99
CA GLU A 21 25.07 11.58 -21.19
C GLU A 21 25.56 10.55 -22.21
N ASP A 22 26.21 9.48 -21.76
CA ASP A 22 26.60 8.34 -22.61
C ASP A 22 25.38 7.66 -23.26
N PHE A 23 24.21 7.74 -22.62
CA PHE A 23 22.94 7.28 -23.17
C PHE A 23 22.26 8.30 -24.09
N GLY A 24 22.91 9.43 -24.37
CA GLY A 24 22.42 10.50 -25.24
C GLY A 24 21.45 11.46 -24.56
N ILE A 25 21.38 11.47 -23.22
CA ILE A 25 20.52 12.41 -22.49
C ILE A 25 21.22 13.77 -22.42
N PRO A 26 20.56 14.88 -22.81
CA PRO A 26 21.17 16.21 -22.71
C PRO A 26 21.59 16.55 -21.29
N TYR A 27 22.77 17.16 -21.14
CA TYR A 27 23.41 17.58 -19.88
C TYR A 27 22.41 18.06 -18.80
N GLY A 28 21.58 19.06 -19.12
CA GLY A 28 20.63 19.62 -18.14
C GLY A 28 19.55 18.64 -17.65
N SER A 29 19.18 17.65 -18.48
CA SER A 29 18.28 16.56 -18.09
C SER A 29 19.03 15.47 -17.32
N ALA A 30 20.25 15.13 -17.73
CA ALA A 30 21.11 14.17 -17.05
C ALA A 30 21.41 14.61 -15.60
N MET A 31 21.82 15.87 -15.42
CA MET A 31 22.07 16.48 -14.11
C MET A 31 20.83 16.43 -13.21
N ARG A 32 19.65 16.80 -13.74
CA ARG A 32 18.39 16.77 -12.99
C ARG A 32 18.00 15.36 -12.55
N ILE A 33 18.22 14.36 -13.40
CA ILE A 33 17.91 12.96 -13.08
C ILE A 33 18.88 12.43 -12.01
N ALA A 34 20.18 12.71 -12.13
CA ALA A 34 21.17 12.32 -11.13
C ALA A 34 20.90 12.98 -9.76
N ASP A 35 20.58 14.27 -9.73
CA ASP A 35 20.19 14.98 -8.50
C ASP A 35 18.92 14.40 -7.87
N PHE A 36 17.96 13.98 -8.71
CA PHE A 36 16.72 13.38 -8.25
C PHE A 36 16.97 12.01 -7.64
N THR A 37 17.73 11.13 -8.29
CA THR A 37 18.04 9.78 -7.78
C THR A 37 18.87 9.83 -6.50
N GLN A 38 19.79 10.79 -6.37
CA GLN A 38 20.57 11.00 -5.15
C GLN A 38 19.69 11.41 -3.94
N LYS A 39 18.61 12.17 -4.18
CA LYS A 39 17.60 12.46 -3.14
C LYS A 39 16.83 11.21 -2.71
N PHE A 40 16.69 10.22 -3.58
CA PHE A 40 16.07 8.93 -3.24
C PHE A 40 16.99 8.04 -2.42
N ASP A 41 18.31 8.03 -2.63
CA ASP A 41 19.24 7.25 -1.80
C ASP A 41 19.12 7.63 -0.31
N ARG A 42 18.96 8.93 -0.01
CA ARG A 42 18.72 9.41 1.36
C ARG A 42 17.36 9.00 1.93
N LYS A 43 16.31 8.97 1.11
CA LYS A 43 14.96 8.56 1.54
C LYS A 43 14.83 7.04 1.67
N LEU A 44 15.47 6.30 0.77
CA LEU A 44 15.57 4.85 0.85
C LEU A 44 16.39 4.43 2.06
N ARG A 45 17.39 5.22 2.50
CA ARG A 45 18.02 5.01 3.80
C ARG A 45 16.98 5.00 4.93
N VAL A 46 16.12 6.02 4.98
CA VAL A 46 15.02 6.14 5.96
C VAL A 46 13.98 5.01 5.84
N PHE A 47 13.74 4.47 4.64
CA PHE A 47 12.88 3.29 4.44
C PHE A 47 13.61 1.95 4.63
N SER A 48 14.94 1.94 4.53
CA SER A 48 15.81 0.79 4.80
C SER A 48 16.22 0.71 6.26
N ASP A 49 15.95 1.74 7.06
CA ASP A 49 16.01 1.71 8.53
C ASP A 49 14.91 0.80 9.13
N PHE A 50 14.29 -0.06 8.33
CA PHE A 50 13.48 -1.21 8.75
C PHE A 50 13.97 -2.53 8.17
N THR A 51 15.27 -2.64 7.85
CA THR A 51 15.84 -3.84 7.20
C THR A 51 16.60 -4.75 8.16
N THR A 52 16.86 -4.30 9.39
CA THR A 52 17.62 -5.09 10.36
C THR A 52 16.70 -5.78 11.36
N LYS A 53 17.18 -6.89 11.96
CA LYS A 53 16.48 -7.54 13.08
C LYS A 53 16.23 -6.55 14.23
N ASP A 54 17.07 -5.53 14.36
CA ASP A 54 16.96 -4.50 15.39
C ASP A 54 15.78 -3.55 15.16
N ASP A 55 15.41 -3.26 13.91
CA ASP A 55 14.24 -2.45 13.58
C ASP A 55 12.92 -3.21 13.78
N LYS A 56 12.94 -4.52 13.47
CA LYS A 56 11.85 -5.43 13.84
C LYS A 56 11.67 -5.44 15.37
N LYS A 57 12.78 -5.47 16.10
CA LYS A 57 12.80 -5.37 17.56
C LYS A 57 12.24 -4.03 18.03
N PHE A 58 12.58 -2.91 17.38
CA PHE A 58 12.04 -1.59 17.72
C PHE A 58 10.51 -1.53 17.61
N GLY A 59 9.94 -2.07 16.53
CA GLY A 59 8.48 -2.13 16.34
C GLY A 59 7.78 -3.04 17.35
N LEU A 60 8.39 -4.18 17.69
CA LEU A 60 7.83 -5.19 18.59
C LEU A 60 8.03 -4.87 20.08
N ASN A 61 9.09 -4.15 20.43
CA ASN A 61 9.40 -3.72 21.80
C ASN A 61 8.29 -2.80 22.35
N LYS A 62 7.61 -2.04 21.48
CA LYS A 62 6.40 -1.29 21.84
C LYS A 62 5.29 -2.19 22.42
N TYR A 63 5.23 -3.44 21.98
CA TYR A 63 4.26 -4.44 22.42
C TYR A 63 4.88 -5.44 23.42
N GLY A 64 6.15 -5.24 23.81
CA GLY A 64 6.86 -6.09 24.76
C GLY A 64 7.13 -7.51 24.26
N VAL A 65 7.23 -7.70 22.94
CA VAL A 65 7.45 -9.02 22.32
C VAL A 65 8.71 -9.04 21.47
N ASP A 66 9.35 -10.20 21.36
CA ASP A 66 10.59 -10.37 20.59
C ASP A 66 10.31 -10.87 19.15
N GLU A 67 9.27 -11.68 18.96
CA GLU A 67 8.84 -12.17 17.65
C GLU A 67 7.43 -11.72 17.26
N ILE A 68 7.14 -11.72 15.95
CA ILE A 68 5.81 -11.37 15.42
C ILE A 68 4.76 -12.39 15.89
N TYR A 69 5.13 -13.66 16.05
CA TYR A 69 4.22 -14.72 16.48
C TYR A 69 3.82 -14.60 17.96
N ASP A 70 4.61 -13.87 18.74
CA ASP A 70 4.32 -13.59 20.16
C ASP A 70 3.41 -12.38 20.34
N LEU A 71 3.15 -11.60 19.27
CA LEU A 71 2.18 -10.52 19.33
C LEU A 71 0.85 -11.08 19.82
N PRO A 72 0.24 -10.46 20.85
CA PRO A 72 -1.06 -10.91 21.30
C PRO A 72 -2.03 -10.80 20.12
N PRO A 73 -2.78 -11.87 19.80
CA PRO A 73 -3.79 -11.78 18.77
C PRO A 73 -4.73 -10.63 19.13
N PHE A 74 -5.12 -9.85 18.11
CA PHE A 74 -6.07 -8.77 18.30
C PHE A 74 -7.32 -9.32 18.98
N LYS A 75 -7.54 -8.93 20.25
CA LYS A 75 -8.79 -9.21 20.95
C LYS A 75 -9.84 -8.27 20.42
N LEU A 76 -10.53 -8.70 19.37
CA LEU A 76 -11.72 -8.02 18.89
C LEU A 76 -12.88 -8.35 19.83
N GLU A 77 -13.53 -7.33 20.37
CA GLU A 77 -14.87 -7.49 20.90
C GLU A 77 -15.81 -7.68 19.71
N MET A 78 -16.19 -8.95 19.49
CA MET A 78 -17.12 -9.31 18.43
C MET A 78 -18.51 -8.80 18.78
N VAL A 79 -19.03 -7.86 17.99
CA VAL A 79 -20.43 -7.47 18.05
C VAL A 79 -21.22 -8.44 17.19
N LYS A 80 -22.11 -9.23 17.79
CA LYS A 80 -23.01 -10.10 17.05
C LYS A 80 -23.97 -9.23 16.24
N ILE A 81 -23.99 -9.44 14.93
CA ILE A 81 -25.01 -8.88 14.04
C ILE A 81 -26.01 -10.00 13.79
N GLU A 82 -27.30 -9.72 13.95
CA GLU A 82 -28.34 -10.70 13.64
C GLU A 82 -28.45 -10.89 12.12
N ASP A 83 -28.64 -12.13 11.66
CA ASP A 83 -28.72 -12.44 10.23
C ASP A 83 -29.92 -11.75 9.56
N ASN A 84 -30.98 -11.44 10.31
CA ASN A 84 -32.16 -10.71 9.84
C ASN A 84 -31.94 -9.18 9.79
N ASN A 85 -30.75 -8.67 10.14
CA ASN A 85 -30.47 -7.25 10.13
C ASN A 85 -30.53 -6.73 8.69
N ILE A 86 -31.54 -5.90 8.41
CA ILE A 86 -31.83 -5.39 7.07
C ILE A 86 -30.63 -4.67 6.47
N ASN A 87 -29.91 -3.89 7.26
CA ASN A 87 -28.74 -3.15 6.77
C ASN A 87 -27.56 -4.08 6.45
N PHE A 88 -27.39 -5.14 7.23
CA PHE A 88 -26.37 -6.15 6.98
C PHE A 88 -26.65 -6.93 5.69
N GLN A 89 -27.91 -7.34 5.49
CA GLN A 89 -28.34 -8.01 4.25
C GLN A 89 -28.14 -7.10 3.03
N TRP A 90 -28.57 -5.84 3.11
CA TRP A 90 -28.36 -4.87 2.03
C TRP A 90 -26.88 -4.65 1.70
N CYS A 91 -26.02 -4.60 2.72
CA CYS A 91 -24.58 -4.50 2.51
C CYS A 91 -24.03 -5.72 1.77
N LEU A 92 -24.46 -6.94 2.11
CA LEU A 92 -24.02 -8.16 1.41
C LEU A 92 -24.49 -8.17 -0.05
N ASP A 93 -25.73 -7.77 -0.30
CA ASP A 93 -26.29 -7.67 -1.64
C ASP A 93 -25.56 -6.61 -2.49
N ASP A 94 -25.20 -5.47 -1.90
CA ASP A 94 -24.43 -4.42 -2.59
C ASP A 94 -22.99 -4.87 -2.90
N ILE A 95 -22.30 -5.48 -1.94
CA ILE A 95 -20.97 -6.08 -2.16
C ILE A 95 -21.04 -7.09 -3.30
N LYS A 96 -21.99 -8.03 -3.24
CA LYS A 96 -22.16 -9.07 -4.25
C LYS A 96 -22.39 -8.46 -5.64
N THR A 97 -23.35 -7.54 -5.74
CA THR A 97 -23.68 -6.86 -7.00
C THR A 97 -22.47 -6.14 -7.59
N ARG A 98 -21.69 -5.44 -6.76
CA ARG A 98 -20.52 -4.69 -7.21
C ARG A 98 -19.36 -5.60 -7.59
N ILE A 99 -19.15 -6.69 -6.87
CA ILE A 99 -18.19 -7.74 -7.24
C ILE A 99 -18.55 -8.33 -8.60
N ASP A 100 -19.81 -8.70 -8.82
CA ASP A 100 -20.28 -9.25 -10.09
C ASP A 100 -20.03 -8.27 -11.25
N ASN A 101 -20.24 -6.97 -11.02
CA ASN A 101 -19.99 -5.91 -12.00
C ASN A 101 -18.49 -5.62 -12.25
N MET A 102 -17.61 -5.90 -11.30
CA MET A 102 -16.15 -5.72 -11.47
C MET A 102 -15.53 -6.77 -12.39
N GLY A 103 -16.25 -7.85 -12.68
CA GLY A 103 -15.77 -8.97 -13.48
C GLY A 103 -14.79 -9.86 -12.71
N PRO A 104 -14.34 -10.97 -13.31
CA PRO A 104 -13.58 -11.99 -12.60
C PRO A 104 -12.27 -11.44 -12.01
N LEU A 105 -11.98 -11.86 -10.78
CA LEU A 105 -10.69 -11.70 -10.12
C LEU A 105 -9.62 -12.54 -10.85
N ILE A 106 -9.16 -12.04 -12.00
CA ILE A 106 -8.01 -12.63 -12.69
C ILE A 106 -6.76 -12.17 -11.92
N ALA A 107 -6.08 -13.13 -11.28
CA ALA A 107 -5.06 -12.97 -10.22
C ALA A 107 -3.76 -12.22 -10.60
N HIS A 108 -3.78 -11.36 -11.63
CA HIS A 108 -2.58 -10.73 -12.19
C HIS A 108 -2.66 -9.20 -12.29
N LYS A 109 -3.79 -8.60 -11.88
CA LYS A 109 -3.96 -7.13 -11.86
C LYS A 109 -4.16 -6.69 -10.42
N GLU A 110 -3.07 -6.30 -9.76
CA GLU A 110 -3.06 -5.74 -8.41
C GLU A 110 -4.11 -4.63 -8.23
N VAL A 111 -4.30 -3.80 -9.27
CA VAL A 111 -5.35 -2.76 -9.31
C VAL A 111 -6.76 -3.32 -9.11
N VAL A 112 -7.06 -4.50 -9.65
CA VAL A 112 -8.36 -5.15 -9.46
C VAL A 112 -8.45 -5.65 -8.02
N HIS A 113 -7.43 -6.35 -7.53
CA HIS A 113 -7.41 -6.83 -6.14
C HIS A 113 -7.60 -5.70 -5.11
N SER A 114 -6.92 -4.57 -5.28
CA SER A 114 -7.07 -3.41 -4.41
C SER A 114 -8.50 -2.85 -4.43
N ARG A 115 -9.17 -2.80 -5.60
CA ARG A 115 -10.58 -2.36 -5.68
C ARG A 115 -11.53 -3.27 -4.91
N TYR A 116 -11.29 -4.58 -4.93
CA TYR A 116 -12.07 -5.54 -4.17
C TYR A 116 -11.91 -5.34 -2.66
N VAL A 117 -10.67 -5.17 -2.19
CA VAL A 117 -10.37 -4.88 -0.78
C VAL A 117 -11.00 -3.55 -0.34
N ASP A 118 -10.85 -2.51 -1.17
CA ASP A 118 -11.44 -1.19 -0.90
C ASP A 118 -12.97 -1.26 -0.79
N LEU A 119 -13.63 -2.01 -1.68
CA LEU A 119 -15.06 -2.19 -1.66
C LEU A 119 -15.52 -2.85 -0.36
N ILE A 120 -14.92 -3.99 0.01
CA ILE A 120 -15.27 -4.72 1.23
C ILE A 120 -15.06 -3.83 2.45
N LEU A 121 -13.96 -3.06 2.48
CA LEU A 121 -13.63 -2.16 3.57
C LEU A 121 -14.64 -1.01 3.70
N GLN A 122 -15.06 -0.40 2.58
CA GLN A 122 -16.05 0.69 2.56
C GLN A 122 -17.39 0.22 3.12
N GLU A 123 -17.90 -0.92 2.65
CA GLU A 123 -19.20 -1.43 3.05
C GLU A 123 -19.19 -1.93 4.51
N SER A 124 -18.09 -2.58 4.94
CA SER A 124 -17.87 -2.93 6.36
C SER A 124 -17.86 -1.70 7.27
N LEU A 125 -17.26 -0.59 6.82
CA LEU A 125 -17.23 0.67 7.56
C LEU A 125 -18.65 1.26 7.74
N GLN A 126 -19.51 1.13 6.74
CA GLN A 126 -20.90 1.59 6.82
C GLN A 126 -21.68 0.82 7.88
N ILE A 127 -21.58 -0.51 7.88
CA ILE A 127 -22.22 -1.34 8.93
C ILE A 127 -21.69 -0.95 10.32
N ALA A 128 -20.38 -0.83 10.48
CA ALA A 128 -19.77 -0.50 11.76
C ALA A 128 -20.24 0.87 12.28
N LYS A 129 -20.36 1.89 11.41
CA LYS A 129 -20.93 3.19 11.79
C LYS A 129 -22.37 3.08 12.25
N GLN A 130 -23.19 2.29 11.55
CA GLN A 130 -24.59 2.12 11.88
C GLN A 130 -24.81 1.39 13.21
N LEU A 131 -24.00 0.36 13.50
CA LEU A 131 -24.05 -0.41 14.74
C LEU A 131 -23.55 0.39 15.94
N THR A 132 -22.37 1.00 15.80
CA THR A 132 -21.72 1.71 16.92
C THR A 132 -22.35 3.08 17.17
N LYS A 133 -23.11 3.62 16.20
CA LYS A 133 -23.60 5.01 16.18
C LYS A 133 -22.50 6.04 16.35
N LYS A 134 -21.25 5.66 16.06
CA LYS A 134 -20.06 6.51 16.18
C LYS A 134 -19.53 6.86 14.80
N PRO A 135 -18.97 8.07 14.62
CA PRO A 135 -18.27 8.41 13.40
C PRO A 135 -16.96 7.62 13.33
N ILE A 136 -16.91 6.61 12.46
CA ILE A 136 -15.68 5.86 12.18
C ILE A 136 -15.03 6.47 10.94
N ARG A 137 -13.78 6.91 11.08
CA ARG A 137 -12.97 7.46 9.98
C ARG A 137 -11.76 6.58 9.81
N LEU A 138 -11.56 6.06 8.61
CA LEU A 138 -10.29 5.48 8.21
C LEU A 138 -9.37 6.66 7.90
N TYR A 139 -8.39 6.92 8.76
CA TYR A 139 -7.31 7.83 8.41
C TYR A 139 -6.47 7.12 7.35
N GLY A 140 -6.67 7.48 6.08
CA GLY A 140 -5.83 7.00 5.01
C GLY A 140 -4.39 7.45 5.27
N THR A 141 -3.49 6.51 5.51
CA THR A 141 -2.07 6.81 5.34
C THR A 141 -1.84 7.08 3.85
N SER A 142 -1.39 8.31 3.58
CA SER A 142 -0.94 8.84 2.29
C SER A 142 -1.97 8.90 1.16
N SER A 143 -2.41 10.13 0.93
CA SER A 143 -2.74 10.66 -0.38
C SER A 143 -1.72 10.26 -1.45
N PHE A 144 -2.03 9.27 -2.27
CA PHE A 144 -1.51 9.23 -3.64
C PHE A 144 -2.21 10.33 -4.42
N LYS A 145 -1.65 11.55 -4.37
CA LYS A 145 -1.84 12.51 -5.45
C LYS A 145 -1.05 11.97 -6.64
N SER A 146 -1.77 11.47 -7.65
CA SER A 146 -1.18 11.27 -8.96
C SER A 146 -0.75 12.63 -9.53
N PRO A 147 0.39 12.71 -10.24
CA PRO A 147 0.69 13.83 -11.13
C PRO A 147 -0.33 13.93 -12.27
#